data_AF-A0A352Z9Q8-F1
#
_entry.id   AF-A0A352Z9Q8-F1
#
_cell.length_a   1.000
_cell.length_b   1.000
_cell.length_c   1.000
_cell.angle_alpha   90.00
_cell.angle_beta   90.00
_cell.angle_gamma   90.00
#
_symmetry.space_group_name_H-M   'P 1'
#
loop_
_entity.id
_entity.type
_entity.pdbx_description
1 polymer ?
#
loop_
_entity_poly.entity_id
_entity_poly.type
_entity_poly.pdbx_seq_one_letter_code
_entity_poly.pdbx_strand_id
1 'polypeptide(L)'
;MKYVYEINGKRWIQKPLVIGQVKQLISIIGHLKIPGNIDIPGLIALLGEELPRVIAIILTPEGMSLREKEIDTLEKELEETLYIETAIQVIEDFFDLNPIALSLERLTGAIEKIQSQMIQSKSSSVSSQEETSQKETKSNGDIPSENAKNMSNIKDGM
;
A
#
# COMPACT_ATOMS: atom_id res chain seq x y z
N MET A 1 2.75 -2.33 29.11
CA MET A 1 3.59 -3.54 28.91
C MET A 1 4.54 -3.31 27.75
N LYS A 2 5.66 -4.02 27.73
CA LYS A 2 6.58 -4.09 26.58
C LYS A 2 7.17 -5.50 26.53
N TYR A 3 7.45 -5.99 25.33
CA TYR A 3 8.22 -7.21 25.13
C TYR A 3 9.63 -6.87 24.67
N VAL A 4 10.58 -7.76 24.96
CA VAL A 4 12.01 -7.57 24.67
C VAL A 4 12.55 -8.84 24.04
N TYR A 5 13.34 -8.66 22.98
CA TYR A 5 13.91 -9.73 22.19
C TYR A 5 15.40 -9.50 22.01
N GLU A 6 16.14 -10.59 21.83
CA GLU A 6 17.53 -10.55 21.38
C GLU A 6 17.59 -11.15 19.97
N ILE A 7 17.96 -10.32 19.00
CA ILE A 7 18.06 -10.71 17.59
C ILE A 7 19.47 -10.33 17.15
N ASN A 8 20.28 -11.32 16.76
CA ASN A 8 21.67 -11.14 16.37
C ASN A 8 22.52 -10.35 17.39
N GLY A 9 22.35 -10.65 18.70
CA GLY A 9 23.06 -9.97 19.79
C GLY A 9 22.62 -8.52 20.05
N LYS A 10 21.60 -8.02 19.35
CA LYS A 10 21.00 -6.70 19.55
C LYS A 10 19.68 -6.83 20.28
N ARG A 11 19.42 -5.92 21.23
CA ARG A 11 18.14 -5.87 21.94
C ARG A 11 17.10 -5.07 21.17
N TRP A 12 15.92 -5.66 21.03
CA TRP A 12 14.76 -5.08 20.38
C TRP A 12 13.61 -4.99 21.35
N ILE A 13 12.81 -3.95 21.24
CA ILE A 13 11.67 -3.68 22.10
C ILE A 13 10.40 -3.56 21.27
N GLN A 14 9.32 -4.16 21.78
CA GLN A 14 7.98 -4.03 21.24
C GLN A 14 7.11 -3.27 22.23
N LYS A 15 6.39 -2.27 21.73
CA LYS A 15 5.51 -1.40 22.50
C LYS A 15 4.15 -1.32 21.79
N PRO A 16 3.09 -0.87 22.48
CA PRO A 16 1.83 -0.54 21.82
C PRO A 16 2.06 0.40 20.63
N LEU A 17 1.34 0.15 19.54
CA LEU A 17 1.49 0.90 18.30
C LEU A 17 1.09 2.37 18.47
N VAL A 18 1.83 3.24 17.79
CA VAL A 18 1.39 4.62 17.53
C VAL A 18 0.74 4.74 16.15
N ILE A 19 -0.04 5.80 15.93
CA ILE A 19 -0.78 6.02 14.68
C ILE A 19 0.09 5.99 13.42
N GLY A 20 1.34 6.43 13.51
CA GLY A 20 2.29 6.39 12.39
C GLY A 20 2.62 4.97 11.96
N GLN A 21 2.87 4.07 12.91
CA GLN A 21 3.14 2.66 12.64
C GLN A 21 1.89 1.96 12.10
N VAL A 22 0.70 2.29 12.61
CA VAL A 22 -0.57 1.75 12.07
C VAL A 22 -0.71 2.09 10.58
N LYS A 23 -0.43 3.34 10.18
CA LYS A 23 -0.47 3.73 8.77
C LYS A 23 0.51 2.95 7.90
N GLN A 24 1.74 2.73 8.39
CA GLN A 24 2.75 1.95 7.69
C GLN A 24 2.31 0.48 7.54
N LEU A 25 1.78 -0.13 8.60
CA LEU A 25 1.25 -1.49 8.54
C LEU A 25 0.10 -1.58 7.53
N ILE A 26 -0.86 -0.66 7.54
CA ILE A 26 -1.97 -0.65 6.55
C ILE A 26 -1.45 -0.54 5.12
N SER A 27 -0.40 0.25 4.85
CA SER A 27 0.14 0.33 3.49
C SER A 27 0.74 -0.99 3.01
N ILE A 28 1.21 -1.84 3.92
CA ILE A 28 1.78 -3.15 3.62
C ILE A 28 0.68 -4.21 3.58
N ILE A 29 -0.18 -4.29 4.59
CA ILE A 29 -1.15 -5.39 4.68
C ILE A 29 -2.48 -5.07 3.98
N GLY A 30 -2.73 -3.81 3.64
CA GLY A 30 -4.01 -3.37 3.10
C GLY A 30 -4.33 -3.87 1.70
N HIS A 31 -3.34 -4.42 0.98
CA HIS A 31 -3.55 -5.08 -0.31
C HIS A 31 -3.67 -6.61 -0.17
N LEU A 32 -3.44 -7.15 1.03
CA LEU A 32 -3.52 -8.60 1.28
C LEU A 32 -4.96 -8.99 1.62
N LYS A 33 -5.44 -10.04 0.96
CA LYS A 33 -6.72 -10.66 1.31
C LYS A 33 -6.48 -11.61 2.48
N ILE A 34 -6.70 -11.12 3.69
CA ILE A 34 -6.55 -11.91 4.92
C ILE A 34 -7.80 -12.78 5.10
N PRO A 35 -7.70 -14.12 5.08
CA PRO A 35 -8.80 -15.00 5.42
C PRO A 35 -9.22 -14.81 6.89
N GLY A 36 -10.52 -14.80 7.18
CA GLY A 36 -11.04 -14.56 8.53
C GLY A 36 -10.71 -15.64 9.57
N ASN A 37 -10.06 -16.74 9.19
CA ASN A 37 -9.67 -17.85 10.06
C ASN A 37 -8.17 -18.18 9.98
N ILE A 38 -7.34 -17.21 9.57
CA ILE A 38 -5.89 -17.40 9.48
C ILE A 38 -5.28 -17.49 10.89
N ASP A 39 -4.39 -18.46 11.09
CA ASP A 39 -3.56 -18.57 12.29
C ASP A 39 -2.25 -17.77 12.12
N ILE A 40 -1.44 -17.68 13.18
CA ILE A 40 -0.18 -16.91 13.13
C ILE A 40 0.81 -17.47 12.09
N PRO A 41 1.05 -18.80 12.01
CA PRO A 41 1.89 -19.35 10.95
C PRO A 41 1.35 -19.04 9.55
N GLY A 42 0.03 -19.14 9.34
CA GLY A 42 -0.61 -18.76 8.09
C GLY A 42 -0.42 -17.28 7.77
N LEU A 43 -0.55 -16.40 8.76
CA LEU A 43 -0.35 -14.96 8.57
C LEU A 43 1.09 -14.65 8.17
N ILE A 44 2.06 -15.31 8.80
CA ILE A 44 3.48 -15.17 8.45
C ILE A 44 3.74 -15.66 7.01
N ALA A 45 3.16 -16.80 6.63
CA ALA A 45 3.24 -17.29 5.26
C ALA A 45 2.58 -16.33 4.25
N LEU A 46 1.48 -15.68 4.63
CA LEU A 46 0.80 -14.68 3.81
C LEU A 46 1.62 -13.40 3.64
N LEU A 47 2.32 -12.97 4.70
CA LEU A 47 3.20 -11.81 4.67
C LEU A 47 4.43 -12.07 3.78
N GLY A 48 4.97 -13.29 3.79
CA GLY A 48 6.05 -13.70 2.89
C GLY A 48 7.23 -12.73 2.91
N GLU A 49 7.52 -12.12 1.76
CA GLU A 49 8.62 -11.15 1.56
C GLU A 49 8.43 -9.85 2.36
N GLU A 50 7.19 -9.49 2.72
CA GLU A 50 6.91 -8.28 3.53
C GLU A 50 7.10 -8.53 5.03
N LEU A 51 7.32 -9.78 5.47
CA LEU A 51 7.46 -10.11 6.89
C LEU A 51 8.58 -9.32 7.58
N PRO A 52 9.83 -9.26 7.07
CA PRO A 52 10.90 -8.51 7.72
C PRO A 52 10.54 -7.03 7.87
N ARG A 53 9.83 -6.46 6.90
CA ARG A 53 9.37 -5.07 6.92
C ARG A 53 8.30 -4.83 7.97
N VAL A 54 7.33 -5.73 8.09
CA VAL A 54 6.31 -5.68 9.14
C VAL A 54 6.95 -5.76 10.52
N ILE A 55 7.89 -6.68 10.71
CA ILE A 55 8.63 -6.81 11.97
C ILE A 55 9.48 -5.57 12.24
N ALA A 56 10.13 -5.01 11.21
CA ALA A 56 10.86 -3.75 11.30
C ALA A 56 9.96 -2.61 11.76
N ILE A 57 8.67 -2.57 11.40
CA ILE A 57 7.73 -1.56 11.88
C ILE A 57 7.38 -1.80 13.36
N ILE A 58 7.12 -3.05 13.73
CA ILE A 58 6.63 -3.45 15.06
C ILE A 58 7.73 -3.35 16.14
N LEU A 59 8.94 -3.82 15.83
CA LEU A 59 10.08 -3.85 16.74
C LEU A 59 10.96 -2.63 16.57
N THR A 60 11.39 -2.04 17.67
CA THR A 60 12.34 -0.93 17.66
C THR A 60 13.60 -1.34 18.38
N PRO A 61 14.81 -1.08 17.85
CA PRO A 61 16.04 -1.30 18.60
C PRO A 61 16.02 -0.57 19.95
N GLU A 62 16.55 -1.19 20.99
CA GLU A 62 16.63 -0.55 22.30
C GLU A 62 17.49 0.73 22.21
N GLY A 63 16.99 1.84 22.79
CA GLY A 63 17.65 3.14 22.74
C GLY A 63 17.36 3.96 21.48
N MET A 64 16.73 3.38 20.45
CA MET A 64 16.32 4.10 19.24
C MET A 64 14.91 4.69 19.40
N SER A 65 14.72 5.95 18.98
CA SER A 65 13.38 6.53 18.92
C SER A 65 12.64 6.14 17.65
N LEU A 66 11.30 6.20 17.65
CA LEU A 66 10.49 5.92 16.45
C LEU A 66 10.75 6.91 15.30
N ARG A 67 11.30 8.10 15.59
CA ARG A 67 11.59 9.12 14.55
C ARG A 67 12.90 8.88 13.83
N GLU A 68 13.87 8.27 14.50
CA GLU A 68 15.20 7.94 13.95
C GLU A 68 15.21 6.57 13.27
N LYS A 69 14.05 5.91 13.22
CA LYS A 69 13.91 4.53 12.81
C LYS A 69 13.83 4.44 11.29
N GLU A 70 14.93 4.05 10.67
CA GLU A 70 15.05 3.81 9.24
C GLU A 70 14.56 2.41 8.88
N ILE A 71 13.27 2.29 8.53
CA ILE A 71 12.60 0.99 8.31
C ILE A 71 13.31 0.16 7.25
N ASP A 72 13.68 0.74 6.10
CA ASP A 72 14.31 0.00 4.99
C ASP A 72 15.68 -0.59 5.37
N THR A 73 16.38 0.03 6.33
CA THR A 73 17.65 -0.50 6.84
C THR A 73 17.40 -1.65 7.80
N LEU A 74 16.42 -1.50 8.69
CA LEU A 74 16.07 -2.54 9.67
C LEU A 74 15.43 -3.76 9.01
N GLU A 75 14.66 -3.57 7.95
CA GLU A 75 14.07 -4.64 7.14
C GLU A 75 15.15 -5.58 6.60
N LYS A 76 16.19 -5.03 5.95
CA LYS A 76 17.32 -5.82 5.43
C LYS A 76 18.10 -6.52 6.53
N GLU A 77 18.32 -5.83 7.66
CA GLU A 77 18.96 -6.44 8.83
C GLU A 77 18.15 -7.64 9.33
N LEU A 78 16.82 -7.51 9.40
CA LEU A 78 15.93 -8.57 9.87
C LEU A 78 15.77 -9.70 8.85
N GLU A 79 15.79 -9.42 7.55
CA GLU A 79 15.74 -10.46 6.51
C GLU A 79 16.87 -11.49 6.66
N GLU A 80 18.07 -11.04 7.04
CA GLU A 80 19.24 -11.91 7.20
C GLU A 80 19.34 -12.55 8.59
N THR A 81 18.68 -11.99 9.60
CA THR A 81 18.95 -12.33 11.01
C THR A 81 17.74 -12.84 11.80
N LEU A 82 16.52 -12.63 11.28
CA LEU A 82 15.29 -13.00 11.97
C LEU A 82 15.01 -14.50 11.80
N TYR A 83 15.06 -15.23 12.90
CA TYR A 83 14.59 -16.61 12.95
C TYR A 83 13.06 -16.68 12.92
N ILE A 84 12.54 -17.72 12.28
CA ILE A 84 11.10 -17.90 12.10
C ILE A 84 10.37 -18.05 13.45
N GLU A 85 10.99 -18.72 14.42
CA GLU A 85 10.44 -18.88 15.77
C GLU A 85 10.28 -17.54 16.48
N THR A 86 11.29 -16.65 16.34
CA THR A 86 11.22 -15.29 16.88
C THR A 86 10.15 -14.47 16.16
N ALA A 87 10.01 -14.63 14.85
CA ALA A 87 8.96 -13.93 14.09
C ALA A 87 7.56 -14.33 14.58
N ILE A 88 7.32 -15.62 14.81
CA ILE A 88 6.05 -16.13 15.38
C ILE A 88 5.78 -15.45 16.73
N GLN A 89 6.75 -15.48 17.64
CA GLN A 89 6.59 -14.91 18.97
C GLN A 89 6.31 -13.40 18.90
N VAL A 90 7.03 -12.66 18.06
CA VAL A 90 6.83 -11.21 17.90
C VAL A 90 5.43 -10.88 17.40
N ILE A 91 4.87 -11.69 16.50
CA ILE A 91 3.53 -11.49 15.97
C ILE A 91 2.46 -11.87 17.02
N GLU A 92 2.65 -12.94 17.80
CA GLU A 92 1.75 -13.26 18.92
C GLU A 92 1.70 -12.12 19.94
N ASP A 93 2.86 -11.71 20.41
CA ASP A 93 3.05 -10.62 21.36
C ASP A 93 2.54 -9.28 20.81
N PHE A 94 2.55 -9.10 19.49
CA PHE A 94 1.96 -7.94 18.81
C PHE A 94 0.45 -7.86 19.00
N PHE A 95 -0.26 -8.98 18.79
CA PHE A 95 -1.72 -9.03 18.94
C PHE A 95 -2.14 -8.90 20.41
N ASP A 96 -1.33 -9.43 21.33
CA ASP A 96 -1.55 -9.27 22.77
C ASP A 96 -1.40 -7.80 23.22
N LEU A 97 -0.40 -7.09 22.71
CA LEU A 97 -0.19 -5.67 23.05
C LEU A 97 -1.21 -4.73 22.40
N ASN A 98 -1.78 -5.13 21.27
CA ASN A 98 -2.59 -4.25 20.42
C ASN A 98 -3.96 -4.88 20.14
N PRO A 99 -4.95 -4.71 21.03
CA PRO A 99 -6.32 -5.19 20.78
C PRO A 99 -6.94 -4.61 19.50
N ILE A 100 -6.46 -3.44 19.04
CA ILE A 100 -6.83 -2.80 17.77
C ILE A 100 -6.38 -3.63 16.56
N ALA A 101 -5.40 -4.51 16.68
CA ALA A 101 -4.99 -5.39 15.58
C ALA A 101 -6.10 -6.39 15.17
N LEU A 102 -6.97 -6.77 16.11
CA LEU A 102 -8.21 -7.49 15.81
C LEU A 102 -9.26 -6.60 15.08
N SER A 103 -9.08 -5.28 15.13
CA SER A 103 -9.93 -4.29 14.45
C SER A 103 -9.33 -3.76 13.14
N LEU A 104 -8.08 -4.11 12.81
CA LEU A 104 -7.47 -3.78 11.53
C LEU A 104 -8.27 -4.40 10.37
N GLU A 105 -8.79 -5.62 10.55
CA GLU A 105 -9.75 -6.25 9.63
C GLU A 105 -10.98 -5.36 9.36
N ARG A 106 -11.56 -4.76 10.41
CA ARG A 106 -12.71 -3.84 10.28
C ARG A 106 -12.33 -2.53 9.58
N LEU A 107 -11.11 -2.05 9.79
CA LEU A 107 -10.61 -0.81 9.18
C LEU A 107 -10.25 -1.01 7.70
N THR A 108 -9.60 -2.11 7.33
CA THR A 108 -9.31 -2.46 5.94
C THR A 108 -10.60 -2.61 5.15
N GLY A 109 -11.58 -3.36 5.68
CA GLY A 109 -12.90 -3.49 5.04
C GLY A 109 -13.65 -2.17 4.88
N ALA A 110 -13.51 -1.23 5.82
CA ALA A 110 -14.09 0.10 5.70
C ALA A 110 -13.40 0.94 4.61
N ILE A 111 -12.06 0.88 4.50
CA ILE A 111 -11.27 1.59 3.49
C ILE A 111 -11.54 1.02 2.09
N GLU A 112 -11.57 -0.31 1.92
CA GLU A 112 -11.92 -0.97 0.66
C GLU A 112 -13.32 -0.55 0.18
N LYS A 113 -14.29 -0.46 1.10
CA LYS A 113 -15.65 -0.03 0.80
C LYS A 113 -15.71 1.43 0.32
N ILE A 114 -14.89 2.31 0.89
CA ILE A 114 -14.76 3.71 0.46
C ILE A 114 -14.10 3.80 -0.92
N GLN A 115 -12.98 3.09 -1.13
CA GLN A 115 -12.29 3.07 -2.43
C GLN A 115 -13.17 2.53 -3.55
N SER A 116 -13.91 1.45 -3.30
CA SER A 116 -14.84 0.86 -4.27
C SER A 116 -15.97 1.82 -4.67
N GLN A 117 -16.53 2.56 -3.70
CA GLN A 117 -17.55 3.58 -3.99
C GLN A 117 -16.99 4.75 -4.82
N MET A 118 -15.72 5.12 -4.60
CA MET A 118 -15.07 6.20 -5.32
C MET A 118 -14.78 5.84 -6.80
N ILE A 119 -14.49 4.56 -7.08
CA ILE A 119 -14.30 4.04 -8.45
C ILE A 119 -15.64 3.96 -9.18
N GLN A 120 -16.70 3.49 -8.53
CA GLN A 120 -18.05 3.39 -9.11
C GLN A 120 -18.67 4.77 -9.41
N SER A 121 -18.29 5.80 -8.67
CA SER A 121 -18.73 7.18 -8.91
C SER A 121 -18.12 7.81 -10.17
N LYS A 122 -16.99 7.29 -10.67
CA LYS A 122 -16.33 7.78 -11.90
C LYS A 122 -16.89 7.19 -13.21
N SER A 123 -17.69 6.12 -13.15
CA SER A 123 -18.29 5.50 -14.35
C SER A 123 -19.71 5.98 -14.64
N SER A 124 -20.22 6.97 -13.90
CA SER A 124 -21.62 7.43 -13.97
C SER A 124 -21.72 8.85 -14.53
N SER A 125 -21.12 9.10 -15.69
CA SER A 125 -21.35 10.28 -16.55
C SER A 125 -20.87 9.84 -17.94
N VAL A 126 -21.68 9.47 -18.93
CA VAL A 126 -22.85 10.14 -19.52
C VAL A 126 -23.67 9.07 -20.24
N SER A 127 -24.96 8.96 -19.94
CA SER A 127 -25.95 8.24 -20.73
C SER A 127 -27.17 9.14 -20.88
N SER A 128 -27.48 9.51 -22.13
CA SER A 128 -28.73 10.05 -22.68
C SER A 128 -28.35 10.80 -23.98
N GLN A 129 -28.87 10.58 -25.19
CA GLN A 129 -30.08 9.92 -25.68
C GLN A 129 -29.84 9.48 -27.14
N GLU A 130 -30.45 8.37 -27.50
CA GLU A 130 -30.68 7.94 -28.88
C GLU A 130 -31.90 8.71 -29.41
N GLU A 131 -31.78 9.48 -30.52
CA GLU A 131 -32.91 9.71 -31.44
C GLU A 131 -32.52 10.33 -32.80
N THR A 132 -33.05 9.69 -33.84
CA THR A 132 -33.33 10.15 -35.22
C THR A 132 -32.22 10.22 -36.28
N SER A 133 -32.28 9.21 -37.14
CA SER A 133 -31.80 9.15 -38.52
C SER A 133 -32.38 10.30 -39.37
N GLN A 134 -31.51 11.13 -39.97
CA GLN A 134 -31.82 11.79 -41.24
C GLN A 134 -30.62 11.78 -42.19
N LYS A 135 -30.95 11.32 -43.39
CA LYS A 135 -30.14 11.07 -44.58
C LYS A 135 -29.60 12.39 -45.15
N GLU A 136 -28.31 12.66 -45.01
CA GLU A 136 -27.68 13.79 -45.70
C GLU A 136 -27.27 13.43 -47.12
N THR A 137 -27.61 14.35 -48.00
CA THR A 137 -27.54 14.23 -49.45
C THR A 137 -26.22 14.82 -49.91
N LYS A 138 -25.54 14.08 -50.80
CA LYS A 138 -24.35 14.47 -51.53
C LYS A 138 -24.54 15.83 -52.23
N SER A 139 -23.63 16.78 -52.00
CA SER A 139 -23.49 17.96 -52.86
C SER A 139 -22.01 18.26 -53.11
N ASN A 140 -21.65 18.32 -54.39
CA ASN A 140 -20.31 18.51 -54.93
C ASN A 140 -19.83 19.97 -54.78
N GLY A 141 -18.53 20.14 -54.52
CA GLY A 141 -17.81 21.39 -54.69
C GLY A 141 -16.31 21.14 -54.78
N ASP A 142 -15.69 21.62 -55.85
CA ASP A 142 -14.34 21.38 -56.38
C ASP A 142 -13.14 21.62 -55.45
N ILE A 143 -12.05 20.89 -55.74
CA ILE A 143 -10.63 21.11 -55.38
C ILE A 143 -10.00 21.89 -56.59
N PRO A 144 -8.84 22.62 -56.56
CA PRO A 144 -7.65 22.35 -55.73
C PRO A 144 -6.65 23.48 -55.37
N SER A 145 -5.73 23.09 -54.49
CA SER A 145 -4.28 23.25 -54.58
C SER A 145 -3.55 24.28 -53.69
N GLU A 146 -2.44 23.75 -53.15
CA GLU A 146 -1.11 24.35 -53.03
C GLU A 146 -0.56 24.73 -51.64
N ASN A 147 0.17 23.76 -51.08
CA ASN A 147 1.48 23.88 -50.44
C ASN A 147 2.03 25.30 -50.20
N ALA A 148 2.26 25.65 -48.93
CA ALA A 148 3.46 26.36 -48.53
C ALA A 148 3.84 26.02 -47.08
N LYS A 149 5.03 25.43 -46.97
CA LYS A 149 5.80 25.20 -45.74
C LYS A 149 5.98 26.50 -44.96
N ASN A 150 5.96 26.44 -43.63
CA ASN A 150 7.05 27.05 -42.88
C ASN A 150 7.35 26.31 -41.57
N MET A 151 8.52 25.67 -41.56
CA MET A 151 9.40 25.47 -40.40
C MET A 151 9.71 26.89 -39.82
N SER A 152 10.17 27.18 -38.62
CA SER A 152 10.90 26.51 -37.55
C SER A 152 10.93 27.54 -36.41
N ASN A 153 10.90 27.12 -35.15
CA ASN A 153 12.08 27.26 -34.30
C ASN A 153 11.86 26.58 -32.96
N ILE A 154 12.75 25.63 -32.74
CA ILE A 154 12.99 24.83 -31.55
C ILE A 154 14.14 25.53 -30.81
N LYS A 155 13.99 25.68 -29.48
CA LYS A 155 15.05 25.71 -28.45
C LYS A 155 16.04 26.88 -28.46
N ASP A 156 16.84 27.14 -27.43
CA ASP A 156 16.93 26.76 -26.01
C ASP A 156 17.78 27.88 -25.37
N GLY A 157 17.87 27.87 -24.04
CA GLY A 157 18.62 28.83 -23.23
C GLY A 157 20.11 29.00 -23.57
N MET A 158 20.61 30.19 -23.26
CA MET A 158 21.59 30.48 -22.20
C MET A 158 21.72 32.00 -22.05
#